data_AF-A0A0P0VCL7-F1
#
_entry.id   AF-A0A0P0VCL7-F1
#
_cell.length_a   1.000
_cell.length_b   1.000
_cell.length_c   1.000
_cell.angle_alpha   90.00
_cell.angle_beta   90.00
_cell.angle_gamma   90.00
#
_symmetry.space_group_name_H-M   'P 1'
#
loop_
_entity.id
_entity.type
_entity.pdbx_description
1 polymer ?
#
loop_
_entity_poly.entity_id
_entity_poly.type
_entity_poly.pdbx_seq_one_letter_code
_entity_poly.pdbx_strand_id
1 'polypeptide(L)'
;KRPRPHLDDKVIVSWNGLAISAFARASQILKSEPTGTRFCFPITGCNPEEYLGVAEKAARFIKEKLYDSSSNRLNHSYRNGPAKAPGFLDDYAFLINGLLDLYEYGGKIEWLMWAAHLQVIQDELFLDKQGGGYFNTPGEDPSVLLRVKEDYDGAEPSGNSVAAINLIRLSSIFDAAKSDGYKCNVEHLLAVFQTRLRELGIALPLMCCAADMLSVPSRKQVVLVGNKESTEFRDMVAAAFSTYDPNRTVIQIDPRNTEEMGFWESNNAIIAQMARSSPPEKPAVAHVCQDFKCSPPVTSADALRVLLNKTVAAATSSAAA
;
A
#
# COMPACT_ATOMS: atom_id res chain seq x y z
N LYS A 1 -16.26 -31.27 27.50
CA LYS A 1 -16.18 -30.19 26.48
C LYS A 1 -15.60 -28.96 27.18
N ARG A 2 -14.41 -28.49 26.80
CA ARG A 2 -13.73 -27.36 27.49
C ARG A 2 -14.45 -26.05 27.11
N PRO A 3 -14.79 -25.18 28.07
CA PRO A 3 -15.37 -23.87 27.73
C PRO A 3 -14.37 -23.08 26.90
N ARG A 4 -14.86 -22.39 25.86
CA ARG A 4 -14.02 -21.53 25.03
C ARG A 4 -13.48 -20.38 25.90
N PRO A 5 -12.22 -19.96 25.71
CA PRO A 5 -11.71 -18.76 26.38
C PRO A 5 -12.53 -17.53 25.97
N HIS A 6 -12.51 -16.50 26.81
CA HIS A 6 -13.10 -15.22 26.47
C HIS A 6 -12.44 -14.66 25.20
N LEU A 7 -13.25 -14.12 24.30
CA LEU A 7 -12.81 -13.46 23.08
C LEU A 7 -12.76 -11.96 23.34
N ASP A 8 -11.63 -11.32 23.07
CA ASP A 8 -11.63 -9.87 22.85
C ASP A 8 -12.21 -9.63 21.45
N ASP A 9 -13.40 -9.05 21.40
CA ASP A 9 -14.18 -8.78 20.20
C ASP A 9 -14.01 -7.34 19.70
N LYS A 10 -13.01 -6.62 20.22
CA LYS A 10 -12.68 -5.26 19.78
C LYS A 10 -12.10 -5.26 18.36
N VAL A 11 -12.61 -4.36 17.52
CA VAL A 11 -12.04 -4.08 16.19
C VAL A 11 -11.08 -2.89 16.35
N ILE A 12 -9.78 -3.13 16.21
CA ILE A 12 -8.74 -2.09 16.30
C ILE A 12 -8.32 -1.67 14.89
N VAL A 13 -8.22 -0.37 14.61
CA VAL A 13 -7.94 0.13 13.25
C VAL A 13 -6.58 -0.36 12.77
N SER A 14 -5.51 -0.20 13.56
CA SER A 14 -4.16 -0.65 13.18
C SER A 14 -4.12 -2.14 12.77
N TRP A 15 -4.62 -3.04 13.63
CA TRP A 15 -4.65 -4.48 13.36
C TRP A 15 -5.49 -4.85 12.14
N ASN A 16 -6.60 -4.14 11.91
CA ASN A 16 -7.39 -4.36 10.70
C ASN A 16 -6.68 -3.80 9.46
N GLY A 17 -5.88 -2.74 9.56
CA GLY A 17 -5.01 -2.28 8.47
C GLY A 17 -4.05 -3.38 8.00
N LEU A 18 -3.41 -4.08 8.94
CA LEU A 18 -2.55 -5.25 8.64
C LEU A 18 -3.35 -6.39 8.00
N ALA A 19 -4.53 -6.70 8.53
CA ALA A 19 -5.39 -7.75 7.99
C ALA A 19 -5.87 -7.41 6.56
N ILE A 20 -6.29 -6.17 6.32
CA ILE A 20 -6.69 -5.65 5.00
C ILE A 20 -5.56 -5.83 4.00
N SER A 21 -4.34 -5.40 4.36
CA SER A 21 -3.13 -5.60 3.54
C SER A 21 -2.91 -7.07 3.19
N ALA A 22 -2.95 -7.95 4.19
CA ALA A 22 -2.74 -9.39 4.00
C ALA A 22 -3.76 -10.01 3.04
N PHE A 23 -5.05 -9.73 3.24
CA PHE A 23 -6.13 -10.26 2.40
C PHE A 23 -6.08 -9.67 0.98
N ALA A 24 -5.82 -8.37 0.82
CA ALA A 24 -5.67 -7.75 -0.49
C ALA A 24 -4.52 -8.42 -1.28
N ARG A 25 -3.35 -8.59 -0.64
CA ARG A 25 -2.19 -9.25 -1.26
C ARG A 25 -2.46 -10.71 -1.63
N ALA A 26 -3.06 -11.46 -0.71
CA ALA A 26 -3.42 -12.85 -0.90
C ALA A 26 -4.36 -13.06 -2.10
N SER A 27 -5.24 -12.09 -2.38
CA SER A 27 -6.22 -12.18 -3.48
C SER A 27 -5.61 -12.31 -4.88
N GLN A 28 -4.36 -11.86 -5.09
CA GLN A 28 -3.67 -12.01 -6.38
C GLN A 28 -2.47 -12.97 -6.32
N ILE A 29 -1.69 -12.94 -5.23
CA ILE A 29 -0.47 -13.77 -5.13
C ILE A 29 -0.83 -15.26 -5.18
N LEU A 30 -1.88 -15.67 -4.48
CA LEU A 30 -2.27 -17.09 -4.39
C LEU A 30 -2.93 -17.63 -5.65
N LYS A 31 -3.38 -16.76 -6.57
CA LYS A 31 -3.86 -17.19 -7.89
C LYS A 31 -2.74 -17.75 -8.76
N SER A 32 -1.52 -17.26 -8.57
CA SER A 32 -0.34 -17.71 -9.31
C SER A 32 0.48 -18.77 -8.55
N GLU A 33 -0.04 -19.29 -7.43
CA GLU A 33 0.69 -20.27 -6.63
C GLU A 33 0.88 -21.60 -7.39
N PRO A 34 2.11 -22.13 -7.49
CA PRO A 34 2.36 -23.42 -8.12
C PRO A 34 1.55 -24.54 -7.45
N THR A 35 0.95 -25.42 -8.25
CA THR A 35 0.14 -26.55 -7.74
C THR A 35 0.90 -27.44 -6.74
N GLY A 36 2.24 -27.50 -6.85
CA GLY A 36 3.11 -28.26 -5.96
C GLY A 36 3.28 -27.69 -4.54
N THR A 37 3.11 -26.38 -4.31
CA THR A 37 3.23 -25.77 -2.97
C THR A 37 1.89 -25.73 -2.22
N ARG A 38 0.78 -25.86 -2.95
CA ARG A 38 -0.59 -25.90 -2.43
C ARG A 38 -0.84 -26.98 -1.36
N PHE A 39 -0.02 -28.04 -1.36
CA PHE A 39 -0.08 -29.14 -0.37
C PHE A 39 0.56 -28.79 0.98
N CYS A 40 1.47 -27.82 1.05
CA CYS A 40 2.14 -27.45 2.30
C CYS A 40 1.25 -26.58 3.22
N PHE A 41 0.30 -25.85 2.63
CA PHE A 41 -0.62 -24.96 3.34
C PHE A 41 -2.02 -25.00 2.71
N PRO A 42 -2.79 -26.09 2.87
CA PRO A 42 -4.12 -26.17 2.27
C PRO A 42 -5.03 -25.09 2.85
N ILE A 43 -5.38 -24.10 2.02
CA ILE A 43 -6.39 -23.10 2.34
C ILE A 43 -7.76 -23.78 2.24
N THR A 44 -8.30 -24.22 3.37
CA THR A 44 -9.64 -24.78 3.44
C THR A 44 -10.66 -23.67 3.74
N GLY A 45 -11.63 -23.49 2.85
CA GLY A 45 -12.82 -22.65 3.12
C GLY A 45 -12.76 -21.18 2.67
N CYS A 46 -11.74 -20.76 1.91
CA CYS A 46 -11.75 -19.45 1.23
C CYS A 46 -11.16 -19.59 -0.18
N ASN A 47 -11.94 -19.23 -1.20
CA ASN A 47 -11.44 -19.04 -2.55
C ASN A 47 -10.62 -17.73 -2.60
N PRO A 48 -9.42 -17.66 -3.23
CA PRO A 48 -8.69 -16.39 -3.38
C PRO A 48 -9.52 -15.22 -3.91
N GLU A 49 -10.57 -15.52 -4.69
CA GLU A 49 -11.56 -14.53 -5.16
C GLU A 49 -12.34 -13.84 -4.03
N GLU A 50 -12.48 -14.48 -2.86
CA GLU A 50 -13.19 -13.94 -1.70
C GLU A 50 -12.32 -13.00 -0.86
N TYR A 51 -10.99 -13.14 -0.90
CA TYR A 51 -10.09 -12.38 -0.03
C TYR A 51 -10.15 -10.87 -0.26
N LEU A 52 -10.27 -10.45 -1.52
CA LEU A 52 -10.45 -9.04 -1.82
C LEU A 52 -11.75 -8.51 -1.21
N GLY A 53 -12.84 -9.29 -1.27
CA GLY A 53 -14.12 -8.95 -0.66
C GLY A 53 -14.04 -8.83 0.87
N VAL A 54 -13.26 -9.69 1.54
CA VAL A 54 -13.01 -9.61 2.99
C VAL A 54 -12.27 -8.32 3.34
N ALA A 55 -11.19 -8.00 2.62
CA ALA A 55 -10.42 -6.77 2.81
C ALA A 55 -11.28 -5.52 2.61
N GLU A 56 -12.06 -5.47 1.53
CA GLU A 56 -12.96 -4.34 1.26
C GLU A 56 -14.05 -4.19 2.33
N LYS A 57 -14.62 -5.30 2.82
CA LYS A 57 -15.62 -5.28 3.89
C LYS A 57 -15.03 -4.70 5.19
N ALA A 58 -13.81 -5.09 5.53
CA ALA A 58 -13.11 -4.55 6.70
C ALA A 58 -12.81 -3.05 6.54
N ALA A 59 -12.31 -2.62 5.37
CA ALA A 59 -12.06 -1.22 5.08
C ALA A 59 -13.33 -0.37 5.11
N ARG A 60 -14.44 -0.85 4.52
CA ARG A 60 -15.76 -0.19 4.60
C ARG A 60 -16.24 -0.06 6.03
N PHE A 61 -16.11 -1.12 6.84
CA PHE A 61 -16.49 -1.07 8.25
C PHE A 61 -15.72 0.02 9.00
N ILE A 62 -14.40 0.12 8.82
CA ILE A 62 -13.59 1.18 9.44
C ILE A 62 -14.06 2.55 8.96
N LYS A 63 -14.27 2.73 7.64
CA LYS A 63 -14.73 4.00 7.06
C LYS A 63 -16.09 4.44 7.62
N GLU A 64 -17.01 3.49 7.82
CA GLU A 64 -18.38 3.78 8.28
C GLU A 64 -18.51 3.95 9.80
N LYS A 65 -17.67 3.25 10.58
CA LYS A 65 -17.84 3.15 12.04
C LYS A 65 -16.76 3.83 12.85
N LEU A 66 -15.59 4.05 12.25
CA LEU A 66 -14.39 4.52 12.95
C LEU A 66 -13.74 5.74 12.28
N TYR A 67 -14.24 6.20 11.13
CA TYR A 67 -13.85 7.47 10.54
C TYR A 67 -14.98 8.48 10.69
N ASP A 68 -14.69 9.60 11.36
CA ASP A 68 -15.62 10.70 11.52
C ASP A 68 -15.40 11.74 10.41
N SER A 69 -16.31 11.77 9.44
CA SER A 69 -16.26 12.72 8.31
C SER A 69 -16.41 14.19 8.73
N SER A 70 -16.90 14.49 9.94
CA SER A 70 -17.03 15.88 10.40
C SER A 70 -15.71 16.44 10.93
N SER A 71 -14.94 15.61 11.64
CA SER A 71 -13.62 15.97 12.17
C SER A 71 -12.46 15.52 11.27
N ASN A 72 -12.73 14.70 10.26
CA ASN A 72 -11.75 13.99 9.43
C ASN A 72 -10.77 13.14 10.26
N ARG A 73 -11.24 12.51 11.34
CA ARG A 73 -10.37 11.74 12.25
C ARG A 73 -10.84 10.31 12.44
N LEU A 74 -9.88 9.43 12.70
CA LEU A 74 -10.13 8.05 13.11
C LEU A 74 -10.37 7.96 14.63
N ASN A 75 -11.26 7.07 15.04
CA ASN A 75 -11.31 6.49 16.38
C ASN A 75 -10.48 5.21 16.40
N HIS A 76 -9.75 4.97 17.49
CA HIS A 76 -8.80 3.85 17.59
C HIS A 76 -9.47 2.47 17.43
N SER A 77 -10.67 2.29 18.00
CA SER A 77 -11.30 0.98 18.05
C SER A 77 -12.81 1.01 18.16
N TYR A 78 -13.45 -0.10 17.82
CA TYR A 78 -14.88 -0.32 17.93
C TYR A 78 -15.19 -1.49 18.87
N ARG A 79 -16.07 -1.26 19.84
CA ARG A 79 -16.70 -2.30 20.65
C ARG A 79 -18.03 -1.79 21.18
N ASN A 80 -19.15 -2.28 20.64
CA ASN A 80 -20.50 -1.75 20.92
C ASN A 80 -20.64 -0.24 20.61
N GLY A 81 -19.83 0.27 19.67
CA GLY A 81 -19.72 1.70 19.34
C GLY A 81 -18.24 2.10 19.16
N PRO A 82 -17.97 3.25 18.50
CA PRO A 82 -16.61 3.78 18.41
C PRO A 82 -16.11 4.17 19.79
N ALA A 83 -14.86 3.84 20.08
CA ALA A 83 -14.18 4.25 21.29
C ALA A 83 -13.95 5.76 21.31
N LYS A 84 -13.91 6.35 22.52
CA LYS A 84 -13.55 7.76 22.71
C LYS A 84 -12.09 8.07 22.39
N ALA A 85 -11.22 7.05 22.40
CA ALA A 85 -9.81 7.23 22.10
C ALA A 85 -9.63 7.66 20.63
N PRO A 86 -8.87 8.73 20.36
CA PRO A 86 -8.53 9.10 18.99
C PRO A 86 -7.61 8.04 18.37
N GLY A 87 -7.54 8.02 17.04
CA GLY A 87 -6.56 7.20 16.33
C GLY A 87 -5.13 7.65 16.63
N PHE A 88 -4.24 6.68 16.73
CA PHE A 88 -2.79 6.86 16.90
C PHE A 88 -2.07 6.73 15.55
N LEU A 89 -0.78 7.05 15.50
CA LEU A 89 0.02 6.91 14.27
C LEU A 89 -0.17 5.55 13.61
N ASP A 90 -0.12 4.46 14.37
CA ASP A 90 -0.24 3.09 13.86
C ASP A 90 -1.59 2.83 13.18
N ASP A 91 -2.67 3.43 13.70
CA ASP A 91 -4.01 3.31 13.11
C ASP A 91 -4.04 3.91 11.71
N TYR A 92 -3.41 5.09 11.52
CA TYR A 92 -3.33 5.72 10.21
C TYR A 92 -2.35 4.99 9.30
N ALA A 93 -1.11 4.75 9.77
CA ALA A 93 -0.05 4.18 8.96
C ALA A 93 -0.44 2.78 8.42
N PHE A 94 -1.01 1.93 9.27
CA PHE A 94 -1.34 0.56 8.87
C PHE A 94 -2.59 0.54 7.99
N LEU A 95 -3.58 1.41 8.26
CA LEU A 95 -4.75 1.53 7.40
C LEU A 95 -4.37 2.07 6.02
N ILE A 96 -3.55 3.12 5.93
CA ILE A 96 -3.04 3.66 4.65
C ILE A 96 -2.34 2.55 3.87
N ASN A 97 -1.46 1.77 4.51
CA ASN A 97 -0.78 0.65 3.84
C ASN A 97 -1.78 -0.39 3.31
N GLY A 98 -2.78 -0.76 4.12
CA GLY A 98 -3.85 -1.67 3.70
C GLY A 98 -4.70 -1.13 2.56
N LEU A 99 -4.99 0.17 2.54
CA LEU A 99 -5.74 0.84 1.47
C LEU A 99 -4.94 0.93 0.17
N LEU A 100 -3.63 1.19 0.26
CA LEU A 100 -2.73 1.13 -0.89
C LEU A 100 -2.70 -0.29 -1.47
N ASP A 101 -2.65 -1.33 -0.63
CA ASP A 101 -2.74 -2.72 -1.10
C ASP A 101 -4.12 -3.05 -1.70
N LEU A 102 -5.21 -2.59 -1.10
CA LEU A 102 -6.54 -2.71 -1.70
C LEU A 102 -6.62 -2.08 -3.08
N TYR A 103 -6.00 -0.92 -3.27
CA TYR A 103 -5.90 -0.28 -4.56
C TYR A 103 -5.03 -1.07 -5.54
N GLU A 104 -3.79 -1.41 -5.18
CA GLU A 104 -2.86 -2.06 -6.12
C GLU A 104 -3.33 -3.46 -6.53
N TYR A 105 -3.95 -4.22 -5.60
CA TYR A 105 -4.43 -5.58 -5.85
C TYR A 105 -5.89 -5.66 -6.32
N GLY A 106 -6.73 -4.68 -5.99
CA GLY A 106 -8.16 -4.67 -6.33
C GLY A 106 -8.58 -3.64 -7.38
N GLY A 107 -7.77 -2.60 -7.59
CA GLY A 107 -7.96 -1.62 -8.65
C GLY A 107 -9.00 -0.53 -8.40
N LYS A 108 -9.74 -0.54 -7.29
CA LYS A 108 -10.77 0.50 -7.02
C LYS A 108 -10.13 1.80 -6.53
N ILE A 109 -10.37 2.87 -7.27
CA ILE A 109 -9.71 4.17 -7.04
C ILE A 109 -10.10 4.82 -5.71
N GLU A 110 -11.30 4.52 -5.19
CA GLU A 110 -11.77 5.02 -3.90
C GLU A 110 -10.79 4.72 -2.76
N TRP A 111 -10.08 3.59 -2.83
CA TRP A 111 -9.10 3.19 -1.81
C TRP A 111 -7.82 4.01 -1.89
N LEU A 112 -7.33 4.31 -3.09
CA LEU A 112 -6.18 5.21 -3.27
C LEU A 112 -6.52 6.64 -2.84
N MET A 113 -7.71 7.13 -3.22
CA MET A 113 -8.18 8.46 -2.82
C MET A 113 -8.25 8.57 -1.29
N TRP A 114 -8.79 7.55 -0.62
CA TRP A 114 -8.88 7.56 0.83
C TRP A 114 -7.52 7.38 1.51
N ALA A 115 -6.63 6.54 0.97
CA ALA A 115 -5.26 6.41 1.46
C ALA A 115 -4.51 7.75 1.41
N ALA A 116 -4.59 8.46 0.27
CA ALA A 116 -3.95 9.76 0.10
C ALA A 116 -4.55 10.82 1.03
N HIS A 117 -5.87 10.81 1.23
CA HIS A 117 -6.55 11.69 2.18
C HIS A 117 -6.11 11.44 3.63
N LEU A 118 -6.06 10.17 4.05
CA LEU A 118 -5.58 9.79 5.38
C LEU A 118 -4.08 10.10 5.57
N GLN A 119 -3.27 10.03 4.52
CA GLN A 119 -1.86 10.45 4.60
C GLN A 119 -1.74 11.94 4.92
N VAL A 120 -2.56 12.80 4.29
CA VAL A 120 -2.57 14.25 4.60
C VAL A 120 -2.93 14.47 6.08
N ILE A 121 -3.96 13.77 6.57
CA ILE A 121 -4.34 13.85 7.99
C ILE A 121 -3.23 13.32 8.90
N GLN A 122 -2.56 12.23 8.53
CA GLN A 122 -1.44 11.68 9.29
C GLN A 122 -0.30 12.70 9.40
N ASP A 123 0.02 13.38 8.31
CA ASP A 123 1.06 14.42 8.26
C ASP A 123 0.66 15.63 9.13
N GLU A 124 -0.62 16.01 9.14
CA GLU A 124 -1.12 17.10 9.98
C GLU A 124 -1.06 16.78 11.48
N LEU A 125 -1.43 15.56 11.86
CA LEU A 125 -1.53 15.16 13.26
C LEU A 125 -0.20 14.75 13.88
N PHE A 126 0.65 14.05 13.13
CA PHE A 126 1.75 13.28 13.71
C PHE A 126 3.13 13.70 13.22
N LEU A 127 3.27 14.31 12.04
CA LEU A 127 4.59 14.65 11.49
C LEU A 127 5.26 15.74 12.33
N ASP A 128 6.47 15.48 12.79
CA ASP A 128 7.33 16.52 13.36
C ASP A 128 7.93 17.37 12.23
N LYS A 129 7.31 18.51 11.96
CA LYS A 129 7.74 19.44 10.90
C LYS A 129 9.12 20.06 11.15
N GLN A 130 9.66 19.98 12.36
CA GLN A 130 10.99 20.50 12.69
C GLN A 130 12.04 19.39 12.73
N GLY A 131 11.72 18.28 13.41
CA GLY A 131 12.65 17.20 13.69
C GLY A 131 12.54 15.97 12.80
N GLY A 132 11.54 15.89 11.91
CA GLY A 132 11.27 14.73 11.06
C GLY A 132 10.66 13.55 11.80
N GLY A 133 10.16 12.56 11.05
CA GLY A 133 9.46 11.40 11.60
C GLY A 133 8.11 11.76 12.25
N TYR A 134 7.40 10.74 12.72
CA TYR A 134 6.05 10.87 13.24
C TYR A 134 5.99 10.54 14.72
N PHE A 135 5.30 11.39 15.48
CA PHE A 135 4.92 11.11 16.86
C PHE A 135 3.79 10.08 16.91
N ASN A 136 3.74 9.28 17.97
CA ASN A 136 2.70 8.27 18.17
C ASN A 136 1.30 8.87 18.45
N THR A 137 1.22 10.08 19.02
CA THR A 137 -0.05 10.75 19.36
C THR A 137 -0.13 12.17 18.77
N PRO A 138 -1.34 12.75 18.63
CA PRO A 138 -1.52 14.12 18.14
C PRO A 138 -0.97 15.21 19.07
N GLY A 139 -0.70 14.88 20.35
CA GLY A 139 -0.25 15.84 21.36
C GLY A 139 -1.36 16.65 22.03
N GLU A 140 -2.62 16.26 21.85
CA GLU A 140 -3.79 16.95 22.43
C GLU A 140 -4.19 16.42 23.81
N ASP A 141 -3.71 15.23 24.19
CA ASP A 141 -4.01 14.61 25.47
C ASP A 141 -3.04 15.13 26.56
N PRO A 142 -3.50 15.92 27.55
CA PRO A 142 -2.65 16.48 28.59
C PRO A 142 -2.09 15.43 29.56
N SER A 143 -2.62 14.19 29.53
CA SER A 143 -2.08 13.07 30.32
C SER A 143 -0.83 12.45 29.70
N VAL A 144 -0.56 12.72 28.42
CA VAL A 144 0.65 12.26 27.72
C VAL A 144 1.80 13.22 28.00
N LEU A 145 2.67 12.84 28.94
CA LEU A 145 3.81 13.67 29.37
C LEU A 145 4.86 13.89 28.28
N LEU A 146 5.07 12.89 27.43
CA LEU A 146 6.05 12.93 26.35
C LEU A 146 5.49 12.24 25.11
N ARG A 147 5.53 12.93 23.97
CA ARG A 147 5.27 12.33 22.66
C ARG A 147 6.53 11.62 22.20
N VAL A 148 6.39 10.36 21.83
CA VAL A 148 7.53 9.55 21.36
C VAL A 148 7.37 9.23 19.89
N LYS A 149 8.50 9.11 19.20
CA LYS A 149 8.55 8.59 17.84
C LYS A 149 8.99 7.14 17.95
N GLU A 150 8.01 6.23 17.99
CA GLU A 150 8.29 4.80 18.12
C GLU A 150 8.99 4.29 16.85
N ASP A 151 10.01 3.49 17.04
CA ASP A 151 10.89 2.99 15.98
C ASP A 151 11.10 1.48 16.03
N TYR A 152 10.69 0.82 17.12
CA TYR A 152 10.90 -0.60 17.32
C TYR A 152 9.88 -1.43 16.54
N ASP A 153 10.35 -2.17 15.53
CA ASP A 153 9.55 -3.19 14.84
C ASP A 153 9.63 -4.51 15.61
N GLY A 154 8.63 -4.77 16.44
CA GLY A 154 8.53 -5.96 17.30
C GLY A 154 7.61 -7.03 16.71
N ALA A 155 6.60 -7.43 17.50
CA ALA A 155 5.54 -8.33 17.02
C ALA A 155 4.70 -7.68 15.89
N GLU A 156 4.61 -6.36 15.93
CA GLU A 156 4.03 -5.50 14.91
C GLU A 156 5.12 -4.50 14.46
N PRO A 157 5.11 -4.04 13.21
CA PRO A 157 6.00 -2.96 12.79
C PRO A 157 5.67 -1.66 13.55
N SER A 158 6.59 -0.71 13.62
CA SER A 158 6.29 0.63 14.13
C SER A 158 5.50 1.44 13.09
N GLY A 159 4.67 2.38 13.56
CA GLY A 159 3.99 3.34 12.70
C GLY A 159 4.95 4.14 11.81
N ASN A 160 6.15 4.49 12.29
CA ASN A 160 7.17 5.17 11.50
C ASN A 160 7.70 4.29 10.35
N SER A 161 7.97 3.01 10.61
CA SER A 161 8.41 2.07 9.57
C SER A 161 7.36 1.91 8.47
N VAL A 162 6.09 1.74 8.85
CA VAL A 162 5.00 1.63 7.86
C VAL A 162 4.76 2.95 7.13
N ALA A 163 4.82 4.10 7.83
CA ALA A 163 4.71 5.41 7.21
C ALA A 163 5.81 5.65 6.17
N ALA A 164 7.06 5.25 6.44
CA ALA A 164 8.16 5.34 5.48
C ALA A 164 7.85 4.56 4.18
N ILE A 165 7.35 3.33 4.30
CA ILE A 165 6.91 2.52 3.15
C ILE A 165 5.76 3.21 2.40
N ASN A 166 4.76 3.74 3.10
CA ASN A 166 3.61 4.42 2.50
C ASN A 166 4.04 5.65 1.70
N LEU A 167 4.91 6.50 2.27
CA LEU A 167 5.44 7.69 1.60
C LEU A 167 6.18 7.32 0.31
N ILE A 168 7.03 6.29 0.34
CA ILE A 168 7.74 5.79 -0.85
C ILE A 168 6.74 5.30 -1.90
N ARG A 169 5.72 4.53 -1.51
CA ARG A 169 4.67 4.05 -2.42
C ARG A 169 3.89 5.19 -3.05
N LEU A 170 3.40 6.14 -2.24
CA LEU A 170 2.68 7.32 -2.70
C LEU A 170 3.54 8.18 -3.65
N SER A 171 4.82 8.36 -3.34
CA SER A 171 5.74 9.11 -4.20
C SER A 171 5.87 8.51 -5.61
N SER A 172 5.65 7.21 -5.75
CA SER A 172 5.69 6.50 -7.03
C SER A 172 4.35 6.47 -7.76
N ILE A 173 3.27 7.01 -7.19
CA ILE A 173 1.93 7.00 -7.78
C ILE A 173 1.58 8.39 -8.31
N PHE A 174 1.85 9.43 -7.51
CA PHE A 174 1.46 10.80 -7.81
C PHE A 174 2.48 11.52 -8.71
N ASP A 175 2.09 12.68 -9.24
CA ASP A 175 2.94 13.57 -10.02
C ASP A 175 4.17 14.08 -9.25
N ALA A 176 5.07 14.76 -9.96
CA ALA A 176 6.33 15.24 -9.40
C ALA A 176 6.13 16.15 -8.16
N ALA A 177 5.14 17.04 -8.19
CA ALA A 177 4.91 17.98 -7.10
C ALA A 177 4.55 17.28 -5.78
N LYS A 178 3.64 16.30 -5.82
CA LYS A 178 3.31 15.49 -4.63
C LYS A 178 4.42 14.49 -4.30
N SER A 179 5.04 13.91 -5.33
CA SER A 179 6.13 12.94 -5.18
C SER A 179 7.29 13.52 -4.38
N ASP A 180 7.71 14.75 -4.69
CA ASP A 180 8.83 15.41 -4.00
C ASP A 180 8.52 15.67 -2.52
N GLY A 181 7.27 16.04 -2.20
CA GLY A 181 6.83 16.19 -0.81
C GLY A 181 6.91 14.87 -0.03
N TYR A 182 6.42 13.77 -0.60
CA TYR A 182 6.50 12.45 0.02
C TYR A 182 7.94 11.96 0.19
N LYS A 183 8.80 12.18 -0.81
CA LYS A 183 10.23 11.83 -0.76
C LYS A 183 10.96 12.59 0.33
N CYS A 184 10.75 13.91 0.40
CA CYS A 184 11.31 14.76 1.45
C CYS A 184 10.90 14.27 2.85
N ASN A 185 9.62 13.93 3.04
CA ASN A 185 9.14 13.41 4.33
C ASN A 185 9.81 12.08 4.71
N VAL A 186 9.99 11.12 3.78
CA VAL A 186 10.64 9.85 4.10
C VAL A 186 12.15 10.01 4.31
N GLU A 187 12.82 10.89 3.57
CA GLU A 187 14.23 11.23 3.80
C GLU A 187 14.45 11.79 5.21
N HIS A 188 13.63 12.75 5.63
CA HIS A 188 13.69 13.30 6.98
C HIS A 188 13.36 12.25 8.04
N LEU A 189 12.36 11.39 7.82
CA LEU A 189 12.03 10.28 8.72
C LEU A 189 13.22 9.35 8.91
N LEU A 190 13.84 8.88 7.82
CA LEU A 190 15.00 7.98 7.90
C LEU A 190 16.21 8.65 8.54
N ALA A 191 16.38 9.97 8.36
CA ALA A 191 17.43 10.73 9.02
C ALA A 191 17.27 10.73 10.55
N VAL A 192 16.04 10.80 11.07
CA VAL A 192 15.77 10.71 12.53
C VAL A 192 16.29 9.41 13.11
N PHE A 193 16.08 8.30 12.41
CA PHE A 193 16.43 6.96 12.89
C PHE A 193 17.78 6.46 12.36
N GLN A 194 18.56 7.30 11.68
CA GLN A 194 19.79 6.91 10.99
C GLN A 194 20.79 6.20 11.91
N THR A 195 21.00 6.72 13.13
CA THR A 195 21.93 6.11 14.10
C THR A 195 21.49 4.69 14.45
N ARG A 196 20.20 4.50 14.73
CA ARG A 196 19.65 3.19 15.11
C ARG A 196 19.62 2.22 13.93
N LEU A 197 19.32 2.68 12.72
CA LEU A 197 19.44 1.89 11.50
C LEU A 197 20.87 1.35 11.28
N ARG A 198 21.88 2.17 11.57
CA ARG A 198 23.30 1.78 11.43
C ARG A 198 23.78 0.84 12.53
N GLU A 199 23.38 1.10 13.78
CA GLU A 199 23.91 0.39 14.95
C GLU A 199 23.09 -0.83 15.36
N LEU A 200 21.78 -0.83 15.08
CA LEU A 200 20.83 -1.84 15.55
C LEU A 200 19.70 -2.10 14.53
N GLY A 201 20.02 -2.33 13.25
CA GLY A 201 19.02 -2.57 12.21
C GLY A 201 18.04 -3.72 12.48
N ILE A 202 18.42 -4.72 13.30
CA ILE A 202 17.52 -5.81 13.72
C ILE A 202 16.31 -5.33 14.55
N ALA A 203 16.39 -4.14 15.15
CA ALA A 203 15.29 -3.52 15.87
C ALA A 203 14.31 -2.77 14.94
N LEU A 204 14.68 -2.57 13.66
CA LEU A 204 13.88 -1.83 12.67
C LEU A 204 13.82 -2.52 11.29
N PRO A 205 13.57 -3.85 11.21
CA PRO A 205 13.57 -4.59 9.95
C PRO A 205 12.72 -3.95 8.84
N LEU A 206 11.52 -3.43 9.13
CA LEU A 206 10.68 -2.83 8.09
C LEU A 206 11.19 -1.45 7.69
N MET A 207 11.77 -0.68 8.61
CA MET A 207 12.45 0.56 8.27
C MET A 207 13.70 0.33 7.43
N CYS A 208 14.44 -0.77 7.64
CA CYS A 208 15.53 -1.17 6.76
C CYS A 208 15.02 -1.45 5.34
N CYS A 209 13.87 -2.12 5.19
CA CYS A 209 13.22 -2.28 3.88
C CYS A 209 12.86 -0.92 3.25
N ALA A 210 12.38 0.05 4.04
CA ALA A 210 12.09 1.39 3.53
C ALA A 210 13.37 2.12 3.06
N ALA A 211 14.46 2.00 3.81
CA ALA A 211 15.76 2.56 3.41
C ALA A 211 16.30 1.92 2.12
N ASP A 212 16.18 0.61 1.97
CA ASP A 212 16.51 -0.12 0.73
C ASP A 212 15.66 0.38 -0.43
N MET A 213 14.33 0.45 -0.25
CA MET A 213 13.40 0.93 -1.28
C MET A 213 13.68 2.37 -1.71
N LEU A 214 14.06 3.26 -0.78
CA LEU A 214 14.39 4.65 -1.09
C LEU A 214 15.73 4.76 -1.85
N SER A 215 16.65 3.83 -1.63
CA SER A 215 17.93 3.79 -2.34
C SER A 215 17.81 3.44 -3.82
N VAL A 216 16.68 2.85 -4.23
CA VAL A 216 16.39 2.52 -5.63
C VAL A 216 16.01 3.80 -6.40
N PRO A 217 16.79 4.21 -7.42
CA PRO A 217 16.59 5.50 -8.10
C PRO A 217 15.20 5.67 -8.74
N SER A 218 14.61 4.58 -9.20
CA SER A 218 13.28 4.57 -9.82
C SER A 218 12.54 3.27 -9.53
N ARG A 219 11.36 3.39 -8.91
CA ARG A 219 10.43 2.27 -8.73
C ARG A 219 9.81 1.90 -10.07
N LYS A 220 9.66 0.59 -10.29
CA LYS A 220 9.04 0.02 -11.48
C LYS A 220 7.53 0.24 -11.42
N GLN A 221 6.99 1.04 -12.34
CA GLN A 221 5.56 1.23 -12.49
C GLN A 221 5.01 0.25 -13.53
N VAL A 222 4.03 -0.56 -13.13
CA VAL A 222 3.24 -1.41 -14.03
C VAL A 222 1.86 -0.79 -14.16
N VAL A 223 1.63 -0.11 -15.28
CA VAL A 223 0.36 0.59 -15.57
C VAL A 223 -0.49 -0.32 -16.46
N LEU A 224 -1.60 -0.79 -15.90
CA LEU A 224 -2.59 -1.65 -16.56
C LEU A 224 -3.77 -0.79 -16.99
N VAL A 225 -4.02 -0.74 -18.30
CA VAL A 225 -5.12 0.01 -18.90
C VAL A 225 -6.08 -0.94 -19.60
N GLY A 226 -7.37 -0.87 -19.26
CA GLY A 226 -8.40 -1.66 -19.93
C GLY A 226 -9.67 -1.85 -19.10
N ASN A 227 -10.57 -2.68 -19.61
CA ASN A 227 -11.81 -3.05 -18.92
C ASN A 227 -11.50 -3.94 -17.70
N LYS A 228 -11.68 -3.42 -16.49
CA LYS A 228 -11.40 -4.15 -15.23
C LYS A 228 -12.24 -5.41 -15.01
N GLU A 229 -13.40 -5.48 -15.65
CA GLU A 229 -14.31 -6.64 -15.58
C GLU A 229 -13.92 -7.77 -16.52
N SER A 230 -13.01 -7.51 -17.47
CA SER A 230 -12.56 -8.50 -18.45
C SER A 230 -11.63 -9.54 -17.82
N THR A 231 -11.71 -10.78 -18.29
CA THR A 231 -10.83 -11.85 -17.81
C THR A 231 -9.37 -11.56 -18.17
N GLU A 232 -9.12 -11.01 -19.36
CA GLU A 232 -7.80 -10.61 -19.81
C GLU A 232 -7.17 -9.57 -18.87
N PHE A 233 -7.93 -8.58 -18.42
CA PHE A 233 -7.44 -7.59 -17.46
C PHE A 233 -7.12 -8.23 -16.11
N ARG A 234 -8.00 -9.11 -15.59
CA ARG A 234 -7.75 -9.83 -14.33
C ARG A 234 -6.50 -10.72 -14.41
N ASP A 235 -6.26 -11.36 -15.55
CA ASP A 235 -5.07 -12.17 -15.78
C ASP A 235 -3.80 -11.30 -15.83
N MET A 236 -3.89 -10.09 -16.39
CA MET A 236 -2.80 -9.11 -16.37
C MET A 236 -2.48 -8.62 -14.95
N VAL A 237 -3.49 -8.38 -14.12
CA VAL A 237 -3.29 -8.04 -12.70
C VAL A 237 -2.59 -9.20 -11.98
N ALA A 238 -3.06 -10.44 -12.16
CA ALA A 238 -2.42 -11.60 -11.55
C ALA A 238 -0.96 -11.80 -12.03
N ALA A 239 -0.69 -11.56 -13.32
CA ALA A 239 0.65 -11.59 -13.88
C ALA A 239 1.56 -10.51 -13.26
N ALA A 240 1.05 -9.30 -13.01
CA ALA A 240 1.80 -8.23 -12.37
C ALA A 240 2.29 -8.60 -10.97
N PHE A 241 1.58 -9.46 -10.24
CA PHE A 241 1.94 -9.94 -8.89
C PHE A 241 2.54 -11.34 -8.85
N SER A 242 2.86 -11.93 -10.00
CA SER A 242 3.40 -13.30 -10.06
C SER A 242 4.83 -13.46 -9.55
N THR A 243 5.55 -12.34 -9.41
CA THR A 243 6.92 -12.29 -8.88
C THR A 243 6.99 -11.34 -7.72
N TYR A 244 7.81 -11.67 -6.72
CA TYR A 244 8.09 -10.75 -5.62
C TYR A 244 9.05 -9.65 -6.09
N ASP A 245 8.61 -8.40 -6.03
CA ASP A 245 9.41 -7.21 -6.32
C ASP A 245 8.96 -6.08 -5.37
N PRO A 246 9.74 -5.74 -4.34
CA PRO A 246 9.38 -4.69 -3.38
C PRO A 246 9.41 -3.28 -4.00
N ASN A 247 10.07 -3.12 -5.16
CA ASN A 247 10.25 -1.83 -5.83
C ASN A 247 9.25 -1.64 -6.99
N ARG A 248 8.16 -2.40 -6.99
CA ARG A 248 7.08 -2.29 -7.97
C ARG A 248 5.87 -1.53 -7.42
N THR A 249 5.24 -0.77 -8.30
CA THR A 249 3.94 -0.14 -8.11
C THR A 249 3.02 -0.56 -9.24
N VAL A 250 1.83 -1.06 -8.92
CA VAL A 250 0.83 -1.45 -9.92
C VAL A 250 -0.29 -0.41 -9.94
N ILE A 251 -0.50 0.19 -11.11
CA ILE A 251 -1.55 1.20 -11.35
C ILE A 251 -2.58 0.58 -12.28
N GLN A 252 -3.84 0.59 -11.89
CA GLN A 252 -4.95 0.03 -12.67
C GLN A 252 -5.92 1.14 -13.09
N ILE A 253 -6.26 1.20 -14.38
CA ILE A 253 -7.08 2.28 -14.94
C ILE A 253 -8.08 1.71 -15.94
N ASP A 254 -9.35 2.04 -15.74
CA ASP A 254 -10.40 1.80 -16.73
C ASP A 254 -10.74 3.11 -17.45
N PRO A 255 -10.40 3.27 -18.74
CA PRO A 255 -10.68 4.51 -19.48
C PRO A 255 -12.17 4.85 -19.60
N ARG A 256 -13.09 3.91 -19.30
CA ARG A 256 -14.54 4.15 -19.28
C ARG A 256 -15.01 4.76 -17.96
N ASN A 257 -14.22 4.64 -16.89
CA ASN A 257 -14.54 5.19 -15.60
C ASN A 257 -14.12 6.67 -15.52
N THR A 258 -15.11 7.57 -15.56
CA THR A 258 -14.88 9.02 -15.55
C THR A 258 -14.26 9.53 -14.26
N GLU A 259 -14.57 8.91 -13.11
CA GLU A 259 -13.98 9.26 -11.81
C GLU A 259 -12.48 8.94 -11.79
N GLU A 260 -12.11 7.77 -12.28
CA GLU A 260 -10.70 7.37 -12.41
C GLU A 260 -9.93 8.30 -13.35
N MET A 261 -10.50 8.57 -14.52
CA MET A 261 -9.87 9.47 -15.48
C MET A 261 -9.68 10.88 -14.89
N GLY A 262 -10.70 11.45 -14.25
CA GLY A 262 -10.61 12.75 -13.59
C GLY A 262 -9.60 12.78 -12.45
N PHE A 263 -9.51 11.70 -11.67
CA PHE A 263 -8.48 11.55 -10.65
C PHE A 263 -7.07 11.60 -11.26
N TRP A 264 -6.79 10.77 -12.27
CA TRP A 264 -5.45 10.72 -12.88
C TRP A 264 -5.09 12.00 -13.62
N GLU A 265 -6.04 12.66 -14.28
CA GLU A 265 -5.79 13.96 -14.92
C GLU A 265 -5.34 15.03 -13.92
N SER A 266 -5.88 14.99 -12.70
CA SER A 266 -5.57 15.95 -11.65
C SER A 266 -4.32 15.59 -10.83
N ASN A 267 -3.89 14.32 -10.88
CA ASN A 267 -2.88 13.79 -9.95
C ASN A 267 -1.65 13.18 -10.62
N ASN A 268 -1.74 12.81 -11.91
CA ASN A 268 -0.64 12.29 -12.71
C ASN A 268 -1.00 12.28 -14.23
N ALA A 269 -0.69 13.38 -14.93
CA ALA A 269 -1.04 13.55 -16.34
C ALA A 269 -0.44 12.50 -17.29
N ILE A 270 0.74 11.95 -16.97
CA ILE A 270 1.40 10.90 -17.77
C ILE A 270 0.54 9.63 -17.75
N ILE A 271 0.08 9.25 -16.56
CA ILE A 271 -0.77 8.08 -16.36
C ILE A 271 -2.12 8.26 -17.07
N ALA A 272 -2.73 9.44 -16.97
CA ALA A 272 -3.95 9.77 -17.73
C ALA A 272 -3.73 9.71 -19.25
N GLN A 273 -2.58 10.17 -19.76
CA GLN A 273 -2.25 10.12 -21.19
C GLN A 273 -2.05 8.68 -21.70
N MET A 274 -1.43 7.81 -20.90
CA MET A 274 -1.33 6.38 -21.21
C MET A 274 -2.72 5.75 -21.35
N ALA A 275 -3.65 6.08 -20.44
CA ALA A 275 -5.02 5.59 -20.50
C ALA A 275 -5.76 6.06 -21.76
N ARG A 276 -5.64 7.34 -22.13
CA ARG A 276 -6.27 7.91 -23.34
C ARG A 276 -5.74 7.31 -24.64
N SER A 277 -4.48 6.88 -24.65
CA SER A 277 -3.83 6.31 -25.84
C SER A 277 -4.24 4.84 -26.11
N SER A 278 -4.91 4.21 -25.13
CA SER A 278 -5.42 2.84 -25.17
C SER A 278 -6.94 2.83 -24.98
N PRO A 279 -7.73 3.19 -26.02
CA PRO A 279 -9.18 3.32 -25.91
C PRO A 279 -9.86 2.01 -25.50
N PRO A 280 -11.08 2.08 -24.92
CA PRO A 280 -11.78 0.93 -24.34
C PRO A 280 -12.05 -0.26 -25.28
N GLU A 281 -12.04 -0.03 -26.60
CA GLU A 281 -12.25 -1.08 -27.61
C GLU A 281 -11.02 -1.97 -27.80
N LYS A 282 -9.85 -1.57 -27.29
CA LYS A 282 -8.62 -2.35 -27.37
C LYS A 282 -8.54 -3.37 -26.21
N PRO A 283 -7.82 -4.49 -26.41
CA PRO A 283 -7.53 -5.41 -25.31
C PRO A 283 -6.75 -4.71 -24.19
N ALA A 284 -6.79 -5.29 -22.99
CA ALA A 284 -6.01 -4.80 -21.86
C ALA A 284 -4.53 -4.66 -22.22
N VAL A 285 -3.93 -3.54 -21.83
CA VAL A 285 -2.53 -3.20 -22.12
C VAL A 285 -1.78 -2.99 -20.81
N ALA A 286 -0.56 -3.53 -20.72
CA ALA A 286 0.39 -3.14 -19.69
C ALA A 286 1.53 -2.29 -20.26
N HIS A 287 1.85 -1.23 -19.54
CA HIS A 287 3.09 -0.47 -19.68
C HIS A 287 3.97 -0.73 -18.47
N VAL A 288 5.23 -1.12 -18.69
CA VAL A 288 6.22 -1.27 -17.61
C VAL A 288 7.24 -0.16 -17.75
N CYS A 289 7.23 0.77 -16.80
CA CYS A 289 8.05 1.96 -16.80
C CYS A 289 9.04 1.97 -15.63
N GLN A 290 10.29 2.31 -15.91
CA GLN A 290 11.37 2.45 -14.93
C GLN A 290 12.44 3.39 -15.51
N ASP A 291 13.11 4.18 -14.67
CA ASP A 291 14.16 5.12 -15.08
C ASP A 291 13.70 6.10 -16.18
N PHE A 292 12.49 6.64 -16.03
CA PHE A 292 11.84 7.55 -16.99
C PHE A 292 11.65 6.95 -18.40
N LYS A 293 11.72 5.62 -18.54
CA LYS A 293 11.54 4.88 -19.79
C LYS A 293 10.45 3.84 -19.63
N CYS A 294 9.59 3.72 -20.63
CA CYS A 294 8.58 2.67 -20.69
C CYS A 294 8.97 1.63 -21.75
N SER A 295 8.76 0.35 -21.42
CA SER A 295 8.84 -0.74 -22.38
C SER A 295 7.71 -0.64 -23.42
N PRO A 296 7.84 -1.28 -24.59
CA PRO A 296 6.72 -1.43 -25.52
C PRO A 296 5.50 -2.05 -24.80
N PRO A 297 4.28 -1.57 -25.09
CA PRO A 297 3.08 -2.10 -24.46
C PRO A 297 2.90 -3.59 -24.76
N VAL A 298 2.49 -4.35 -23.74
CA VAL A 298 2.16 -5.78 -23.88
C VAL A 298 0.67 -6.02 -23.64
N THR A 299 0.09 -6.94 -24.40
CA THR A 299 -1.37 -7.21 -24.43
C THR A 299 -1.76 -8.60 -23.91
N SER A 300 -0.81 -9.35 -23.34
CA SER A 300 -1.06 -10.67 -22.76
C SER A 300 -0.34 -10.87 -21.44
N ALA A 301 -0.96 -11.64 -20.55
CA ALA A 301 -0.43 -11.94 -19.21
C ALA A 301 0.94 -12.63 -19.28
N ASP A 302 1.13 -13.55 -20.23
CA ASP A 302 2.40 -14.24 -20.42
C ASP A 302 3.52 -13.30 -20.87
N ALA A 303 3.22 -12.38 -21.79
CA ALA A 303 4.20 -11.38 -22.22
C ALA A 303 4.60 -10.46 -21.06
N LEU A 304 3.64 -10.08 -20.19
CA LEU A 304 3.91 -9.31 -18.98
C LEU A 304 4.78 -10.10 -17.99
N ARG A 305 4.50 -11.39 -17.74
CA ARG A 305 5.33 -12.25 -16.88
C ARG A 305 6.77 -12.33 -17.38
N VAL A 306 6.97 -12.55 -18.68
CA VAL A 306 8.30 -12.60 -19.30
C VAL A 306 9.03 -11.27 -19.15
N LEU A 307 8.33 -10.14 -19.39
CA LEU A 307 8.90 -8.81 -19.26
C LEU A 307 9.36 -8.53 -17.81
N LEU A 308 8.53 -8.86 -16.82
CA LEU A 308 8.86 -8.65 -15.40
C LEU A 308 10.00 -9.55 -14.91
N ASN A 309 10.11 -10.78 -15.41
CA ASN A 309 11.20 -11.69 -15.07
C ASN A 309 12.57 -11.25 -15.61
N LYS A 310 12.61 -10.70 -16.84
CA LYS A 310 13.86 -10.23 -17.45
C LYS A 310 14.49 -9.07 -16.66
N THR A 311 13.66 -8.17 -16.12
CA THR A 311 14.15 -7.03 -15.34
C THR A 311 14.77 -7.46 -14.01
N VAL A 312 14.25 -8.52 -13.38
CA VAL A 312 14.82 -9.05 -12.12
C VAL A 312 16.23 -9.62 -12.33
N ALA A 313 16.44 -10.36 -13.42
CA ALA A 313 17.76 -10.93 -13.75
C ALA A 313 18.81 -9.86 -14.10
N ALA A 314 18.41 -8.73 -14.69
CA ALA A 314 19.30 -7.61 -14.97
C ALA A 314 19.70 -6.87 -13.67
N ALA A 315 18.77 -6.68 -12.72
CA ALA A 315 19.05 -6.00 -11.46
C ALA A 315 19.96 -6.81 -10.51
N THR A 316 19.84 -8.15 -10.49
CA THR A 316 20.70 -9.01 -9.66
C THR A 316 22.13 -9.09 -10.17
N SER A 317 22.36 -8.90 -11.47
CA SER A 317 23.71 -8.87 -12.05
C SER A 317 24.43 -7.53 -11.84
N SER A 318 23.70 -6.41 -11.76
CA SER A 318 24.31 -5.09 -11.48
C SER A 318 24.61 -4.87 -9.99
N ALA A 319 23.87 -5.52 -9.08
CA ALA A 319 24.13 -5.41 -7.64
C ALA A 319 25.27 -6.32 -7.14
N ALA A 320 25.73 -7.26 -7.97
CA ALA A 320 26.84 -8.18 -7.65
C ALA A 320 28.20 -7.73 -8.22
N ALA A 321 28.26 -6.56 -8.87
CA ALA A 321 29.45 -5.95 -9.45
C ALA A 321 29.80 -4.65 -8.72
#